data_AF-A0AAT9HF69-F1
#
_entry.id   AF-A0AAT9HF69-F1
#
_cell.length_a   1.000
_cell.length_b   1.000
_cell.length_c   1.000
_cell.angle_alpha   90.00
_cell.angle_beta   90.00
_cell.angle_gamma   90.00
#
_symmetry.space_group_name_H-M   'P 1'
#
loop_
_entity.id
_entity.type
_entity.pdbx_description
1 polymer ?
#
loop_
_entity_poly.entity_id
_entity_poly.type
_entity_poly.pdbx_seq_one_letter_code
_entity_poly.pdbx_strand_id
1 'polypeptide(L)'
;MLARLRGRLPAPRRLLAVVPDGDGIARLAAGQLVTEADGDPLLRVVEVPVSRPMVPDSGEESGAVVVLSAGHWTAGELSGIAEACADAGHEVVGVVLAAPVRDRARTARSAGRPRDAAAPALAGSHDASGGTG
;
A
#
# COMPACT_ATOMS: atom_id res chain seq x y z
N MET A 1 14.63 -2.42 -0.39
CA MET A 1 13.70 -3.07 0.57
C MET A 1 14.23 -4.43 1.04
N LEU A 2 14.70 -5.24 0.10
CA LEU A 2 15.24 -6.58 0.35
C LEU A 2 16.34 -6.67 1.42
N ALA A 3 17.26 -5.72 1.49
CA ALA A 3 18.29 -5.71 2.54
C ALA A 3 17.72 -5.70 3.97
N ARG A 4 16.59 -5.01 4.19
CA ARG A 4 15.91 -4.97 5.50
C ARG A 4 15.13 -6.25 5.78
N LEU A 5 14.55 -6.87 4.75
CA LEU A 5 13.88 -8.16 4.86
C LEU A 5 14.89 -9.27 5.20
N ARG A 6 16.04 -9.29 4.51
CA ARG A 6 17.17 -10.19 4.78
C ARG A 6 17.68 -10.07 6.21
N GLY A 7 17.80 -8.86 6.76
CA GLY A 7 18.29 -8.67 8.13
C GLY A 7 17.40 -9.22 9.26
N ARG A 8 16.15 -9.60 8.98
CA ARG A 8 15.17 -10.03 9.99
C ARG A 8 14.90 -11.54 10.02
N LEU A 9 15.46 -12.32 9.10
CA LEU A 9 15.08 -13.72 8.91
C LEU A 9 16.24 -14.70 9.21
N PRO A 10 16.00 -15.80 9.96
CA PRO A 10 16.94 -16.92 10.05
C PRO A 10 17.02 -17.66 8.70
N ALA A 11 18.19 -18.18 8.34
CA ALA A 11 18.42 -18.91 7.09
C ALA A 11 18.22 -20.43 7.25
N PRO A 12 17.79 -21.18 6.21
CA PRO A 12 17.49 -20.74 4.84
C PRO A 12 16.14 -20.00 4.73
N ARG A 13 16.12 -18.90 3.97
CA ARG A 13 15.03 -17.91 3.95
C ARG A 13 14.08 -18.15 2.78
N ARG A 14 13.10 -19.04 2.94
CA ARG A 14 11.97 -19.15 2.00
C ARG A 14 10.80 -18.35 2.55
N LEU A 15 10.17 -17.51 1.73
CA LEU A 15 9.01 -16.73 2.16
C LEU A 15 7.88 -16.82 1.14
N LEU A 16 6.67 -16.78 1.68
CA LEU A 16 5.46 -16.60 0.92
C LEU A 16 5.18 -15.09 0.74
N ALA A 17 5.15 -14.60 -0.49
CA ALA A 17 4.72 -13.25 -0.81
C ALA A 17 3.21 -13.25 -1.08
N VAL A 18 2.44 -12.77 -0.11
CA VAL A 18 0.97 -12.73 -0.17
C VAL A 18 0.53 -11.41 -0.79
N VAL A 19 -0.24 -11.49 -1.88
CA VAL A 19 -0.75 -10.35 -2.63
C VAL A 19 -2.29 -10.38 -2.60
N PRO A 20 -2.98 -9.30 -2.21
CA PRO A 20 -4.43 -9.22 -2.36
C PRO A 20 -4.85 -9.36 -3.83
N ASP A 21 -5.81 -10.23 -4.12
CA ASP A 21 -6.41 -10.34 -5.45
C ASP A 21 -7.04 -9.00 -5.86
N GLY A 22 -6.95 -8.67 -7.15
CA GLY A 22 -7.35 -7.37 -7.69
C GLY A 22 -6.32 -6.24 -7.50
N ASP A 23 -5.26 -6.43 -6.72
CA ASP A 23 -4.19 -5.44 -6.57
C ASP A 23 -3.08 -5.61 -7.64
N GLY A 24 -3.32 -5.03 -8.81
CA GLY A 24 -2.35 -5.06 -9.90
C GLY A 24 -1.02 -4.38 -9.57
N ILE A 25 -1.00 -3.37 -8.70
CA ILE A 25 0.22 -2.65 -8.32
C ILE A 25 1.04 -3.51 -7.36
N ALA A 26 0.39 -4.16 -6.39
CA ALA A 26 1.05 -5.09 -5.49
C ALA A 26 1.57 -6.33 -6.23
N ARG A 27 0.82 -6.86 -7.19
CA ARG A 27 1.30 -7.99 -8.02
C ARG A 27 2.56 -7.63 -8.81
N LEU A 28 2.59 -6.45 -9.42
CA LEU A 28 3.80 -5.95 -10.10
C LEU A 28 4.97 -5.78 -9.12
N ALA A 29 4.72 -5.20 -7.95
CA ALA A 29 5.73 -5.02 -6.92
C ALA A 29 6.27 -6.36 -6.38
N ALA A 30 5.41 -7.38 -6.23
CA ALA A 30 5.80 -8.71 -5.83
C ALA A 30 6.71 -9.38 -6.87
N GLY A 31 6.40 -9.24 -8.16
CA GLY A 31 7.27 -9.72 -9.25
C GLY A 31 8.64 -9.02 -9.27
N GLN A 32 8.66 -7.71 -9.05
CA GLN A 32 9.90 -6.95 -8.88
C GLN A 32 10.69 -7.43 -7.67
N LEU A 33 10.00 -7.72 -6.56
CA LEU A 33 10.63 -8.22 -5.34
C LEU A 33 11.29 -9.59 -5.55
N VAL A 34 10.63 -10.52 -6.25
CA VAL A 34 11.23 -11.81 -6.66
C VAL A 34 12.49 -11.59 -7.47
N THR A 35 12.44 -10.66 -8.43
CA THR A 35 13.58 -10.34 -9.31
C THR A 35 14.76 -9.76 -8.53
N GLU A 36 14.52 -8.81 -7.62
CA GLU A 36 15.56 -8.22 -6.79
C GLU A 36 16.11 -9.19 -5.72
N ALA A 37 15.30 -10.18 -5.34
CA ALA A 37 15.70 -11.16 -4.33
C ALA A 37 16.80 -12.08 -4.82
N ASP A 38 16.84 -12.34 -6.12
CA ASP A 38 17.86 -13.16 -6.77
C ASP A 38 18.07 -14.51 -6.05
N GLY A 39 16.98 -15.10 -5.58
CA GLY A 39 16.96 -16.39 -4.87
C GLY A 39 17.26 -16.34 -3.37
N ASP A 40 17.63 -15.20 -2.79
CA ASP A 40 17.78 -15.03 -1.33
C ASP A 40 17.11 -13.73 -0.81
N PRO A 41 15.99 -13.82 -0.06
CA PRO A 41 15.19 -15.01 0.18
C PRO A 41 14.54 -15.56 -1.10
N LEU A 42 14.25 -16.86 -1.12
CA LEU A 42 13.42 -17.45 -2.16
C LEU A 42 11.96 -17.01 -1.92
N LEU A 43 11.36 -16.33 -2.89
CA LEU A 43 10.01 -15.78 -2.78
C LEU A 43 9.03 -16.54 -3.67
N ARG A 44 7.98 -17.08 -3.07
CA ARG A 44 6.83 -17.65 -3.79
C ARG A 44 5.65 -16.69 -3.70
N VAL A 45 5.16 -16.21 -4.83
CA VAL A 45 4.03 -15.27 -4.87
C VAL A 45 2.71 -16.04 -4.88
N VAL A 46 1.75 -15.58 -4.07
CA VAL A 46 0.37 -16.07 -4.06
C VAL A 46 -0.61 -14.90 -4.05
N GLU A 47 -1.62 -14.97 -4.92
CA GLU A 47 -2.74 -14.02 -4.93
C GLU A 47 -3.87 -14.57 -4.05
N VAL A 48 -4.39 -13.74 -3.13
CA VAL A 48 -5.36 -14.13 -2.11
C VAL A 48 -6.60 -13.24 -2.20
N PRO A 49 -7.80 -13.80 -2.40
CA PRO A 49 -9.03 -13.03 -2.47
C PRO A 49 -9.37 -12.41 -1.11
N VAL A 50 -9.58 -11.10 -1.06
CA VAL A 50 -9.83 -10.37 0.20
C VAL A 50 -11.17 -10.71 0.85
N SER A 51 -12.17 -11.10 0.05
CA SER A 51 -13.50 -11.45 0.57
C SER A 51 -13.50 -12.77 1.35
N ARG A 52 -12.57 -13.68 1.03
CA ARG A 52 -12.39 -14.99 1.68
C ARG A 52 -10.91 -15.39 1.61
N PRO A 53 -10.06 -14.79 2.46
CA PRO A 53 -8.63 -15.03 2.39
C PRO A 53 -8.31 -16.50 2.70
N MET A 54 -7.65 -17.18 1.76
CA MET A 54 -7.09 -18.51 1.96
C MET A 54 -5.64 -18.50 1.51
N VAL A 55 -4.75 -18.85 2.42
CA VAL A 55 -3.30 -18.90 2.21
C VAL A 55 -2.89 -20.37 2.17
N PRO A 56 -2.02 -20.79 1.22
CA PRO A 56 -1.57 -22.17 1.15
C PRO A 56 -0.74 -22.56 2.37
N ASP A 57 -1.11 -23.68 3.00
CA ASP A 57 -0.28 -24.38 3.99
C ASP A 57 0.92 -25.02 3.28
N SER A 58 2.07 -24.37 3.33
CA SER A 58 3.33 -25.00 2.96
C SER A 58 4.35 -24.77 4.06
N GLY A 59 4.72 -25.86 4.74
CA GLY A 59 5.63 -25.85 5.90
C GLY A 59 7.12 -25.71 5.53
N GLU A 60 7.43 -25.40 4.28
CA GLU A 60 8.80 -25.14 3.83
C GLU A 60 9.18 -23.66 3.92
N GLU A 61 8.19 -22.77 4.01
CA GLU A 61 8.38 -21.33 4.18
C GLU A 61 8.59 -20.95 5.65
N SER A 62 9.53 -20.04 5.88
CA SER A 62 9.85 -19.50 7.22
C SER A 62 8.95 -18.33 7.62
N GLY A 63 7.89 -18.04 6.84
CA GLY A 63 6.93 -16.97 7.10
C GLY A 63 6.40 -16.30 5.82
N ALA A 64 5.54 -15.30 6.02
CA ALA A 64 4.88 -14.54 4.97
C ALA A 64 5.27 -13.05 4.98
N VAL A 65 5.39 -12.48 3.79
CA VAL A 65 5.47 -11.04 3.56
C VAL A 65 4.23 -10.60 2.80
N VAL A 66 3.48 -9.65 3.35
CA VAL A 66 2.27 -9.13 2.68
C VAL A 66 2.64 -7.96 1.79
N VAL A 67 2.30 -8.02 0.50
CA VAL A 67 2.55 -6.97 -0.48
C VAL A 67 1.22 -6.35 -0.88
N LEU A 68 1.07 -5.05 -0.68
CA LEU A 68 -0.19 -4.33 -0.95
C LEU A 68 0.07 -2.93 -1.49
N SER A 69 -0.83 -2.42 -2.32
CA SER A 69 -0.83 -1.03 -2.77
C SER A 69 -1.43 -0.10 -1.73
N ALA A 70 -0.97 1.14 -1.69
CA ALA A 70 -1.56 2.14 -0.81
C ALA A 70 -2.95 2.59 -1.28
N GLY A 71 -3.88 2.75 -0.33
CA GLY A 71 -5.11 3.53 -0.53
C GLY A 71 -6.39 2.76 -0.85
N HIS A 72 -6.37 1.43 -0.86
CA HIS A 72 -7.53 0.61 -1.22
C HIS A 72 -8.00 -0.38 -0.14
N TRP A 73 -7.38 -0.38 1.05
CA TRP A 73 -7.59 -1.42 2.06
C TRP A 73 -8.15 -0.87 3.36
N THR A 74 -9.14 -1.56 3.91
CA THR A 74 -9.66 -1.35 5.26
C THR A 74 -8.86 -2.15 6.29
N ALA A 75 -8.96 -1.75 7.56
CA ALA A 75 -8.35 -2.50 8.66
C ALA A 75 -8.87 -3.96 8.73
N GLY A 76 -10.15 -4.18 8.43
CA GLY A 76 -10.76 -5.51 8.44
C GLY A 76 -10.22 -6.42 7.34
N GLU A 77 -10.04 -5.89 6.12
CA GLU A 77 -9.45 -6.65 5.02
C GLU A 77 -7.98 -7.01 5.31
N LEU A 78 -7.22 -6.10 5.91
CA LEU A 78 -5.84 -6.38 6.32
C LEU A 78 -5.77 -7.41 7.47
N SER A 79 -6.69 -7.32 8.44
CA SER A 79 -6.81 -8.30 9.53
C SER A 79 -7.13 -9.68 8.97
N GLY A 80 -8.09 -9.78 8.04
CA GLY A 80 -8.48 -11.06 7.43
C GLY A 80 -7.34 -11.73 6.67
N ILE A 81 -6.48 -10.96 6.00
CA ILE A 81 -5.28 -11.50 5.35
C ILE A 81 -4.26 -11.98 6.40
N ALA A 82 -4.03 -11.20 7.46
CA ALA A 82 -3.09 -11.57 8.53
C ALA A 82 -3.55 -12.82 9.29
N GLU A 83 -4.84 -12.92 9.58
CA GLU A 83 -5.49 -14.09 10.20
C GLU A 83 -5.33 -15.32 9.32
N ALA A 84 -5.62 -15.22 8.01
CA ALA A 84 -5.42 -16.35 7.11
C ALA A 84 -3.95 -16.78 6.96
N CYS A 85 -2.99 -15.86 7.11
CA CYS A 85 -1.57 -16.24 7.19
C CYS A 85 -1.29 -17.06 8.46
N ALA A 86 -1.79 -16.61 9.61
CA ALA A 86 -1.62 -17.29 10.88
C ALA A 86 -2.30 -18.67 10.91
N ASP A 87 -3.51 -18.77 10.37
CA ASP A 87 -4.24 -20.02 10.22
C ASP A 87 -3.48 -21.02 9.35
N ALA A 88 -2.80 -20.53 8.30
CA ALA A 88 -1.94 -21.33 7.43
C ALA A 88 -0.52 -21.57 7.99
N GLY A 89 -0.28 -21.22 9.26
CA GLY A 89 1.01 -21.43 9.94
C GLY A 89 2.13 -20.47 9.54
N HIS A 90 1.84 -19.42 8.76
CA HIS A 90 2.82 -18.43 8.32
C HIS A 90 2.86 -17.20 9.23
N GLU A 91 3.98 -16.98 9.92
CA GLU A 91 4.22 -15.72 10.63
C GLU A 91 4.41 -14.57 9.63
N VAL A 92 3.68 -13.46 9.82
CA VAL A 92 3.86 -12.25 9.01
C VAL A 92 5.12 -11.51 9.45
N VAL A 93 6.22 -11.71 8.70
CA VAL A 93 7.55 -11.16 9.02
C VAL A 93 7.73 -9.73 8.52
N GLY A 94 6.87 -9.26 7.62
CA GLY A 94 6.93 -7.92 7.07
C GLY A 94 5.76 -7.55 6.17
N VAL A 95 5.64 -6.25 5.92
CA VAL A 95 4.65 -5.66 5.01
C VAL A 95 5.37 -4.76 4.00
N VAL A 96 4.91 -4.83 2.75
CA VAL A 96 5.44 -4.09 1.61
C VAL A 96 4.34 -3.21 1.06
N LEU A 97 4.55 -1.90 1.13
CA LEU A 97 3.63 -0.94 0.56
C LEU A 97 4.12 -0.52 -0.82
N ALA A 98 3.40 -0.95 -1.85
CA ALA A 98 3.62 -0.52 -3.22
C ALA A 98 2.86 0.78 -3.48
N ALA A 99 3.52 1.76 -4.08
CA ALA A 99 2.89 3.01 -4.48
C ALA A 99 3.29 3.33 -5.92
N PRO A 100 2.36 3.77 -6.77
CA PRO A 100 2.72 4.29 -8.07
C PRO A 100 3.59 5.54 -7.88
N VAL A 101 4.72 5.60 -8.59
CA VAL A 101 5.56 6.79 -8.60
C VAL A 101 4.76 7.93 -9.23
N ARG A 102 4.32 8.89 -8.40
CA ARG A 102 3.76 10.14 -8.91
C ARG A 102 4.90 10.93 -9.52
N ASP A 103 4.96 10.98 -10.85
CA ASP A 103 5.94 11.76 -11.59
C ASP A 103 6.08 13.17 -10.98
N ARG A 104 7.24 13.43 -10.37
CA ARG A 104 7.56 14.69 -9.67
C ARG A 104 7.54 15.91 -10.59
N ALA A 105 7.45 15.69 -11.91
CA ALA A 105 7.26 16.73 -12.92
C ALA A 105 5.95 17.54 -12.74
N ARG A 106 4.91 16.98 -12.09
CA ARG A 106 3.66 17.73 -11.81
C ARG A 106 3.79 18.68 -10.62
N THR A 107 4.61 18.37 -9.63
CA THR A 107 4.83 19.22 -8.44
C THR A 107 5.77 20.39 -8.70
N ALA A 108 6.69 20.28 -9.66
CA ALA A 108 7.52 21.42 -10.08
C ALA A 108 6.72 22.50 -10.83
N ARG A 109 5.65 22.13 -11.55
CA ARG A 109 4.82 23.08 -12.32
C ARG A 109 3.83 23.89 -11.49
N SER A 110 3.55 23.49 -10.25
CA SER A 110 2.70 24.25 -9.31
C SER A 110 3.49 25.18 -8.37
N ALA A 111 4.82 25.11 -8.35
CA ALA A 111 5.67 26.01 -7.58
C ALA A 111 5.91 27.38 -8.28
N GLY A 112 5.38 27.56 -9.49
CA GLY A 112 5.62 28.74 -10.34
C GLY A 112 4.40 29.62 -10.62
N ARG A 113 3.28 29.48 -9.90
CA ARG A 113 2.19 30.46 -9.99
C ARG A 113 2.17 31.29 -8.70
N PRO A 114 2.52 32.59 -8.74
CA PRO A 114 2.20 33.48 -7.65
C PRO A 114 0.71 33.36 -7.38
N ARG A 115 0.34 32.97 -6.16
CA ARG A 115 -1.04 33.04 -5.70
C ARG A 115 -1.38 34.53 -5.70
N ASP A 116 -2.13 34.95 -6.71
CA ASP A 116 -2.76 36.26 -6.68
C ASP A 116 -3.60 36.30 -5.41
N ALA A 117 -3.28 37.25 -4.54
CA ALA A 117 -3.86 37.38 -3.22
C ALA A 117 -5.31 37.85 -3.37
N ALA A 118 -6.24 36.92 -3.59
CA ALA A 118 -7.66 37.19 -3.45
C ALA A 118 -7.97 37.27 -1.95
N ALA A 119 -7.96 38.50 -1.44
CA ALA A 119 -8.47 38.83 -0.12
C ALA A 119 -9.91 38.32 0.04
N PRO A 120 -10.27 37.66 1.15
CA PRO A 120 -11.66 37.33 1.43
C PRO A 120 -12.38 38.61 1.85
N ALA A 121 -13.19 39.17 0.96
CA ALA A 121 -14.15 40.21 1.32
C ALA A 121 -15.33 39.54 2.04
N LEU A 122 -15.40 39.79 3.35
CA LEU A 122 -16.56 39.51 4.19
C LEU A 122 -17.77 40.23 3.59
N ALA A 123 -18.78 39.49 3.15
CA ALA A 123 -20.06 40.04 2.76
C ALA A 123 -20.82 40.46 4.03
N GLY A 124 -20.66 41.73 4.39
CA GLY A 124 -21.51 42.42 5.36
C GLY A 124 -22.88 42.69 4.74
N SER A 125 -23.90 42.33 5.51
CA SER A 125 -25.33 42.65 5.38
C SER A 125 -25.68 43.95 4.65
N HIS A 126 -26.61 43.85 3.70
CA HIS A 126 -27.48 44.95 3.31
C HIS A 126 -28.86 44.41 2.93
N ASP A 127 -29.87 44.66 3.75
CA ASP A 127 -31.25 44.73 3.28
C ASP A 127 -31.73 46.16 3.46
N ALA A 128 -32.20 46.69 2.34
CA ALA A 128 -32.52 48.07 2.08
C ALA A 128 -33.94 48.42 2.54
N SER A 129 -34.15 49.67 2.95
CA SER A 129 -35.37 50.44 2.70
C SER A 129 -35.07 51.92 2.90
N GLY A 130 -34.73 52.61 1.81
CA GLY A 130 -34.72 54.07 1.75
C GLY A 130 -36.15 54.61 1.64
N GLY A 131 -36.40 55.76 2.29
CA GLY A 131 -37.69 56.46 2.25
C GLY A 131 -37.82 57.46 1.10
N THR A 132 -38.96 58.15 1.06
CA THR A 132 -39.14 59.63 0.98
C THR A 132 -40.58 59.97 0.59
N GLY A 133 -41.12 61.03 1.19
CA GLY A 133 -42.45 61.59 0.97
C GLY A 133 -42.95 62.33 2.20
#